data_AF-A0A662XI21-F1
#
_entry.id   AF-A0A662XI21-F1
#
_cell.length_a   1.000
_cell.length_b   1.000
_cell.length_c   1.000
_cell.angle_alpha   90.00
_cell.angle_beta   90.00
_cell.angle_gamma   90.00
#
_symmetry.space_group_name_H-M   'P 1'
#
loop_
_entity.id
_entity.type
_entity.pdbx_description
1 polymer ?
#
loop_
_entity_poly.entity_id
_entity_poly.type
_entity_poly.pdbx_seq_one_letter_code
_entity_poly.pdbx_strand_id
1 'polypeptide(L)'
;MKFFAPTIVLALLVSAAQAGPMVQQSSTKCTAKTSAPSTSTVSTSSASSSETSTTAPVATTATTATSVAVSSDESTDASIGGEADDEGTDYSSSTAASTSAYSSPSASDATTYSAASTDYTTSTASSESTDYTSSTAASETSEYASSSAASETTDYTSSSAASEATEYTSTAASEATEYTSTAASEASEATEYTSTAASEATASAATSDATDAATTSTAASTAASTTTATTDSAGSDVTTTAACTLSGTYSDGTDVSSCSSIVVSDLTVPKGVTLDLTDIADGATITFEGTTTFGEEEWDGPLILLTGTDLTVTGTGTLDGQGDWYWEQGTSITRPVFFRMKEVISSTIENFNIKNSPYRTFSILDCEDTTISGLTLDSSAGDDVAKNTDGFDLSRNVRLTISDCTVYNQDDCLAMQSSNDTTFSGNTCSGGHGISIGSLGGDSVTESDIVDGLTVSNNKIIDSVNGIRIKTIIDLYGTVTGASYTDNTLSNVENAIVIHSDYSKSEGGYTGDATSKVQITDITISGLSGTADDIYDILVNSDVVSGWTFSDITVTGDTGSCSGEPSDVDC
;
A
#
# COMPACT_ATOMS: atom_id res chain seq x y z
N MET A 1 -27.54 63.40 -31.52
CA MET A 1 -27.07 62.63 -32.68
C MET A 1 -26.49 61.33 -32.15
N LYS A 2 -27.07 60.20 -32.56
CA LYS A 2 -26.72 58.82 -32.16
C LYS A 2 -25.88 58.18 -33.29
N PHE A 3 -24.84 57.45 -32.94
CA PHE A 3 -24.14 56.42 -33.74
C PHE A 3 -24.10 55.18 -32.80
N PHE A 4 -24.81 54.06 -33.03
CA PHE A 4 -24.55 52.90 -33.93
C PHE A 4 -23.11 52.37 -33.80
N ALA A 5 -22.78 51.10 -33.52
CA ALA A 5 -23.46 49.79 -33.40
C ALA A 5 -22.43 48.79 -32.76
N PRO A 6 -22.57 47.45 -32.77
CA PRO A 6 -23.73 46.56 -32.66
C PRO A 6 -23.60 45.50 -31.54
N THR A 7 -24.75 45.04 -31.04
CA THR A 7 -24.91 43.82 -30.23
C THR A 7 -24.98 42.61 -31.14
N ILE A 8 -24.13 41.60 -30.92
CA ILE A 8 -24.23 40.29 -31.56
C ILE A 8 -25.29 39.47 -30.81
N VAL A 9 -26.34 39.11 -31.55
CA VAL A 9 -27.37 38.14 -31.18
C VAL A 9 -26.91 36.79 -31.72
N LEU A 10 -26.63 35.83 -30.84
CA LEU A 10 -26.48 34.43 -31.23
C LEU A 10 -27.69 33.66 -30.68
N ALA A 11 -28.47 33.12 -31.61
CA ALA A 11 -29.71 32.40 -31.36
C ALA A 11 -29.45 31.01 -30.76
N LEU A 12 -30.06 30.73 -29.62
CA LEU A 12 -30.26 29.37 -29.13
C LEU A 12 -31.30 28.67 -30.01
N LEU A 13 -30.88 27.62 -30.72
CA LEU A 13 -31.78 26.62 -31.29
C LEU A 13 -32.15 25.62 -30.19
N VAL A 14 -33.36 25.80 -29.65
CA VAL A 14 -34.05 24.81 -28.82
C VAL A 14 -34.72 23.80 -29.76
N SER A 15 -34.23 22.56 -29.83
CA SER A 15 -35.01 21.47 -30.41
C SER A 15 -35.86 20.82 -29.31
N ALA A 16 -37.15 21.15 -29.31
CA ALA A 16 -38.14 20.44 -28.53
C ALA A 16 -38.39 19.05 -29.14
N ALA A 17 -38.01 17.99 -28.41
CA ALA A 17 -38.50 16.65 -28.70
C ALA A 17 -39.92 16.50 -28.13
N GLN A 18 -40.88 16.40 -29.03
CA GLN A 18 -42.30 16.33 -28.73
C GLN A 18 -42.69 14.87 -28.47
N ALA A 19 -43.19 14.59 -27.26
CA ALA A 19 -43.75 13.31 -26.88
C ALA A 19 -45.03 12.98 -27.67
N GLY A 20 -45.10 11.76 -28.20
CA GLY A 20 -46.27 11.13 -28.82
C GLY A 20 -46.56 9.75 -28.19
N PRO A 21 -47.77 9.19 -28.36
CA PRO A 21 -48.53 8.61 -27.25
C PRO A 21 -48.27 7.12 -26.96
N MET A 22 -48.53 6.78 -25.69
CA MET A 22 -48.65 5.43 -25.14
C MET A 22 -49.54 4.50 -25.99
N VAL A 23 -49.01 3.33 -26.34
CA VAL A 23 -49.78 2.18 -26.79
C VAL A 23 -49.81 1.16 -25.65
N GLN A 24 -51.00 0.93 -25.10
CA GLN A 24 -51.28 -0.19 -24.20
C GLN A 24 -51.12 -1.51 -24.97
N GLN A 25 -50.33 -2.44 -24.45
CA GLN A 25 -50.47 -3.86 -24.77
C GLN A 25 -50.90 -4.64 -23.54
N SER A 26 -51.96 -5.41 -23.76
CA SER A 26 -52.70 -6.20 -22.79
C SER A 26 -51.91 -7.40 -22.28
N SER A 27 -52.02 -7.61 -20.98
CA SER A 27 -51.61 -8.81 -20.25
C SER A 27 -52.29 -10.08 -20.79
N THR A 28 -51.48 -11.08 -21.14
CA THR A 28 -51.93 -12.47 -21.26
C THR A 28 -51.12 -13.33 -20.31
N LYS A 29 -51.82 -13.87 -19.30
CA LYS A 29 -51.32 -14.84 -18.32
C LYS A 29 -50.96 -16.15 -19.02
N CYS A 30 -49.74 -16.64 -18.81
CA CYS A 30 -49.39 -18.05 -19.01
C CYS A 30 -49.08 -18.69 -17.66
N THR A 31 -49.93 -19.66 -17.31
CA THR A 31 -49.88 -20.47 -16.08
C THR A 31 -48.82 -21.55 -16.23
N ALA A 32 -47.73 -21.49 -15.47
CA ALA A 32 -46.77 -22.58 -15.37
C ALA A 32 -47.19 -23.55 -14.26
N LYS A 33 -47.27 -24.81 -14.66
CA LYS A 33 -47.78 -25.97 -13.94
C LYS A 33 -46.67 -26.54 -13.07
N THR A 34 -46.93 -26.69 -11.78
CA THR A 34 -46.05 -27.37 -10.82
C THR A 34 -46.06 -28.88 -11.08
N SER A 35 -44.87 -29.48 -11.15
CA SER A 35 -44.67 -30.93 -11.11
C SER A 35 -43.50 -31.24 -10.17
N ALA A 36 -43.83 -31.86 -9.04
CA ALA A 36 -42.91 -32.39 -8.05
C ALA A 36 -42.16 -33.63 -8.57
N PRO A 37 -40.96 -33.94 -8.04
CA PRO A 37 -40.45 -35.29 -8.03
C PRO A 37 -40.70 -35.98 -6.68
N SER A 38 -40.85 -37.29 -6.80
CA SER A 38 -41.33 -38.29 -5.86
C SER A 38 -40.38 -38.63 -4.71
N THR A 39 -40.99 -38.95 -3.58
CA THR A 39 -40.42 -39.67 -2.43
C THR A 39 -40.03 -41.11 -2.78
N SER A 40 -38.92 -41.59 -2.21
CA SER A 40 -38.70 -43.02 -1.96
C SER A 40 -38.14 -43.21 -0.56
N THR A 41 -38.68 -44.21 0.14
CA THR A 41 -38.51 -44.51 1.56
C THR A 41 -37.59 -45.72 1.79
N VAL A 42 -36.69 -45.58 2.78
CA VAL A 42 -36.32 -46.53 3.85
C VAL A 42 -35.70 -47.88 3.46
N SER A 43 -34.48 -48.16 3.96
CA SER A 43 -34.23 -49.19 4.99
C SER A 43 -32.75 -49.29 5.39
N THR A 44 -32.56 -49.39 6.70
CA THR A 44 -31.34 -49.66 7.48
C THR A 44 -30.78 -51.08 7.30
N SER A 45 -29.46 -51.24 7.42
CA SER A 45 -28.84 -52.48 7.91
C SER A 45 -27.60 -52.19 8.76
N SER A 46 -27.64 -52.74 9.97
CA SER A 46 -26.66 -52.75 11.05
C SER A 46 -25.61 -53.86 10.95
N ALA A 47 -24.37 -53.59 11.37
CA ALA A 47 -23.43 -54.48 12.08
C ALA A 47 -22.22 -53.60 12.50
N SER A 48 -21.86 -53.34 13.76
CA SER A 48 -21.55 -54.15 14.95
C SER A 48 -20.28 -55.02 14.85
N SER A 49 -19.19 -54.51 15.46
CA SER A 49 -18.22 -55.20 16.35
C SER A 49 -17.15 -54.15 16.76
N SER A 50 -17.07 -53.64 18.01
CA SER A 50 -16.42 -54.23 19.22
C SER A 50 -14.98 -54.69 18.94
N GLU A 51 -13.91 -54.30 19.65
CA GLU A 51 -13.72 -54.18 21.11
C GLU A 51 -12.52 -53.28 21.53
N THR A 52 -12.61 -52.73 22.76
CA THR A 52 -11.58 -52.47 23.82
C THR A 52 -10.25 -51.77 23.49
N SER A 53 -9.92 -50.59 24.04
CA SER A 53 -9.61 -50.23 25.46
C SER A 53 -8.44 -51.02 26.07
N THR A 54 -7.29 -50.36 26.25
CA THR A 54 -6.56 -50.30 27.54
C THR A 54 -5.57 -49.14 27.60
N THR A 55 -5.45 -48.63 28.82
CA THR A 55 -4.81 -47.44 29.40
C THR A 55 -3.27 -47.46 29.58
N ALA A 56 -2.68 -46.26 29.42
CA ALA A 56 -1.66 -45.59 30.27
C ALA A 56 -0.17 -46.08 30.26
N PRO A 57 0.78 -45.33 30.87
CA PRO A 57 1.27 -43.96 30.57
C PRO A 57 2.84 -43.95 30.49
N VAL A 58 3.50 -42.78 30.70
CA VAL A 58 4.97 -42.55 30.97
C VAL A 58 5.78 -42.14 29.71
N ALA A 59 6.69 -41.16 29.66
CA ALA A 59 7.37 -40.31 30.64
C ALA A 59 7.68 -38.91 30.06
N THR A 60 7.63 -37.91 30.94
CA THR A 60 8.40 -36.67 30.91
C THR A 60 9.88 -36.97 31.15
N THR A 61 10.78 -36.39 30.35
CA THR A 61 12.18 -36.16 30.76
C THR A 61 12.64 -34.80 30.29
N ALA A 62 12.87 -33.94 31.28
CA ALA A 62 13.72 -32.76 31.20
C ALA A 62 15.14 -33.16 30.79
N THR A 63 15.82 -32.30 30.03
CA THR A 63 17.28 -32.35 29.93
C THR A 63 17.85 -31.02 30.39
N THR A 64 18.53 -31.12 31.52
CA THR A 64 19.20 -30.07 32.27
C THR A 64 20.49 -29.65 31.56
N ALA A 65 20.77 -28.36 31.60
CA ALA A 65 22.08 -27.79 31.34
C ALA A 65 23.16 -28.47 32.19
N THR A 66 24.33 -28.71 31.61
CA THR A 66 25.56 -29.00 32.36
C THR A 66 26.67 -28.13 31.81
N SER A 67 27.12 -27.24 32.69
CA SER A 67 28.35 -26.46 32.64
C SER A 67 29.61 -27.33 32.61
N VAL A 68 30.60 -26.94 31.80
CA VAL A 68 32.00 -27.29 32.04
C VAL A 68 32.81 -25.99 32.06
N ALA A 69 33.44 -25.75 33.21
CA ALA A 69 34.47 -24.74 33.42
C ALA A 69 35.85 -25.42 33.38
N VAL A 70 36.83 -24.80 32.72
CA VAL A 70 38.29 -24.95 32.94
C VAL A 70 38.93 -23.62 32.51
N SER A 71 39.10 -22.67 33.43
CA SER A 71 40.36 -22.26 34.10
C SER A 71 41.49 -21.74 33.18
N SER A 72 41.68 -20.42 33.24
CA SER A 72 42.93 -19.65 33.36
C SER A 72 44.27 -20.34 33.10
N ASP A 73 45.10 -19.73 32.25
CA ASP A 73 46.47 -19.39 32.67
C ASP A 73 47.01 -18.14 31.96
N GLU A 74 47.76 -17.35 32.73
CA GLU A 74 48.48 -16.13 32.38
C GLU A 74 49.66 -16.40 31.40
N SER A 75 50.06 -15.39 30.61
CA SER A 75 51.37 -14.73 30.81
C SER A 75 51.65 -13.62 29.77
N THR A 76 51.80 -12.42 30.30
CA THR A 76 52.76 -11.34 29.96
C THR A 76 53.88 -11.65 28.95
N ASP A 77 54.21 -10.71 28.06
CA ASP A 77 55.28 -9.70 28.27
C ASP A 77 55.46 -8.78 27.04
N ALA A 78 56.01 -7.61 27.31
CA ALA A 78 56.11 -6.39 26.53
C ALA A 78 57.41 -6.25 25.70
N SER A 79 57.57 -5.05 25.13
CA SER A 79 58.78 -4.32 24.70
C SER A 79 58.99 -4.21 23.18
N ILE A 80 58.87 -3.03 22.53
CA ILE A 80 59.59 -1.72 22.55
C ILE A 80 60.59 -1.59 21.37
N GLY A 81 60.48 -0.46 20.63
CA GLY A 81 61.52 0.23 19.86
C GLY A 81 61.54 -0.10 18.35
N GLY A 82 61.62 0.83 17.41
CA GLY A 82 61.79 2.29 17.38
C GLY A 82 62.02 2.73 15.90
N GLU A 83 61.64 3.97 15.58
CA GLU A 83 62.31 4.99 14.71
C GLU A 83 63.07 4.59 13.42
N ALA A 84 63.11 5.32 12.30
CA ALA A 84 62.57 6.62 11.84
C ALA A 84 62.87 6.79 10.32
N ASP A 85 62.47 7.97 9.79
CA ASP A 85 62.98 8.70 8.59
C ASP A 85 62.35 8.38 7.20
N ASP A 86 62.05 9.31 6.28
CA ASP A 86 62.03 10.79 6.18
C ASP A 86 61.54 11.18 4.74
N GLU A 87 61.26 12.47 4.52
CA GLU A 87 61.01 13.28 3.28
C GLU A 87 59.52 13.36 2.86
N GLY A 88 58.77 14.48 2.98
CA GLY A 88 59.06 15.90 2.72
C GLY A 88 58.34 16.30 1.42
N THR A 89 57.38 17.22 1.29
CA THR A 89 57.30 18.68 1.54
C THR A 89 55.89 19.13 1.07
N ASP A 90 55.01 19.79 1.84
CA ASP A 90 54.86 21.21 2.22
C ASP A 90 54.54 22.22 1.08
N TYR A 91 53.41 22.94 1.22
CA TYR A 91 53.37 24.42 1.10
C TYR A 91 52.12 25.00 1.81
N SER A 92 52.39 25.61 2.96
CA SER A 92 51.67 26.70 3.68
C SER A 92 51.38 27.94 2.78
N SER A 93 50.66 29.02 3.11
CA SER A 93 49.70 29.47 4.14
C SER A 93 49.26 30.93 3.82
N SER A 94 48.05 31.30 4.25
CA SER A 94 47.67 32.58 4.89
C SER A 94 47.48 33.93 4.13
N THR A 95 46.43 34.61 4.60
CA THR A 95 46.22 36.06 4.90
C THR A 95 45.70 37.05 3.84
N ALA A 96 44.50 37.61 4.10
CA ALA A 96 44.26 39.01 4.56
C ALA A 96 42.97 39.65 3.99
N ALA A 97 42.38 40.53 4.80
CA ALA A 97 41.07 41.17 4.71
C ALA A 97 40.93 42.29 3.65
N SER A 98 39.69 42.66 3.27
CA SER A 98 39.11 44.01 3.53
C SER A 98 37.75 44.26 2.84
N THR A 99 36.89 44.93 3.63
CA THR A 99 35.71 45.79 3.38
C THR A 99 35.37 46.31 1.97
N SER A 100 34.08 46.42 1.65
CA SER A 100 33.39 47.72 1.40
C SER A 100 31.87 47.57 1.24
N ALA A 101 31.15 48.61 1.67
CA ALA A 101 29.70 48.75 1.75
C ALA A 101 29.17 49.78 0.74
N TYR A 102 27.88 49.72 0.35
CA TYR A 102 27.00 50.83 -0.08
C TYR A 102 25.54 50.27 -0.05
N SER A 103 24.61 50.66 0.83
CA SER A 103 23.87 51.93 1.06
C SER A 103 22.45 51.94 0.44
N SER A 104 21.44 51.69 1.29
CA SER A 104 20.20 52.48 1.61
C SER A 104 19.29 53.06 0.50
N PRO A 105 18.03 53.54 0.75
CA PRO A 105 17.44 53.89 2.07
C PRO A 105 15.92 53.60 2.32
N SER A 106 15.55 53.65 3.62
CA SER A 106 14.39 54.29 4.31
C SER A 106 12.95 54.20 3.73
N ALA A 107 11.88 54.10 4.53
CA ALA A 107 11.57 54.93 5.70
C ALA A 107 10.37 54.44 6.56
N SER A 108 10.39 54.84 7.86
CA SER A 108 9.31 55.41 8.72
C SER A 108 8.01 54.60 8.94
N ASP A 109 7.40 54.47 10.12
CA ASP A 109 7.35 55.22 11.39
C ASP A 109 6.97 54.22 12.52
N ALA A 110 7.66 54.17 13.66
CA ALA A 110 7.44 54.96 14.88
C ALA A 110 6.05 54.81 15.54
N THR A 111 6.03 54.19 16.73
CA THR A 111 5.48 54.69 18.03
C THR A 111 5.13 53.50 18.95
N THR A 112 5.30 53.49 20.27
CA THR A 112 6.30 54.01 21.22
C THR A 112 5.87 53.52 22.62
N TYR A 113 6.85 53.14 23.45
CA TYR A 113 6.88 53.21 24.93
C TYR A 113 5.83 52.40 25.74
N SER A 114 6.14 51.80 26.89
CA SER A 114 7.12 52.16 27.94
C SER A 114 7.47 50.94 28.80
N ALA A 115 8.76 50.69 29.02
CA ALA A 115 9.50 50.90 30.30
C ALA A 115 9.51 49.65 31.20
N ALA A 116 10.67 48.97 31.32
CA ALA A 116 11.77 49.25 32.28
C ALA A 116 11.52 48.46 33.60
N SER A 117 12.46 47.80 34.27
CA SER A 117 13.92 47.81 34.24
C SER A 117 14.47 46.70 35.15
N THR A 118 15.63 46.14 34.76
CA THR A 118 16.79 45.69 35.58
C THR A 118 16.69 44.51 36.55
N ASP A 119 17.20 43.36 36.09
CA ASP A 119 18.51 42.73 36.39
C ASP A 119 19.11 42.70 37.81
N TYR A 120 19.66 41.51 38.13
CA TYR A 120 21.00 41.13 38.63
C TYR A 120 20.84 39.76 39.38
N THR A 121 21.62 38.69 39.27
CA THR A 121 22.89 38.36 38.60
C THR A 121 23.17 36.85 38.67
N THR A 122 23.81 36.32 37.62
CA THR A 122 24.82 35.23 37.54
C THR A 122 25.10 34.30 38.73
N SER A 123 25.15 32.98 38.48
CA SER A 123 26.40 32.19 38.48
C SER A 123 26.21 30.76 37.94
N THR A 124 27.32 30.23 37.43
CA THR A 124 27.53 28.99 36.68
C THR A 124 27.87 27.77 37.53
N ALA A 125 27.45 26.60 37.02
CA ALA A 125 28.14 25.30 36.96
C ALA A 125 28.53 24.50 38.22
N SER A 126 28.16 23.21 38.15
CA SER A 126 29.05 22.03 38.29
C SER A 126 28.68 21.01 39.39
N SER A 127 28.29 19.83 38.88
CA SER A 127 28.82 18.48 39.16
C SER A 127 28.63 17.76 40.51
N GLU A 128 28.43 16.45 40.33
CA GLU A 128 28.75 15.28 41.18
C GLU A 128 27.63 14.60 41.99
N SER A 129 27.12 13.51 41.41
CA SER A 129 27.19 12.11 41.88
C SER A 129 27.14 11.82 43.40
N THR A 130 26.21 10.95 43.83
CA THR A 130 26.53 9.59 44.34
C THR A 130 25.26 8.83 44.79
N ASP A 131 25.30 7.51 44.59
CA ASP A 131 24.37 6.47 45.02
C ASP A 131 24.05 6.44 46.53
N TYR A 132 22.86 5.95 46.91
CA TYR A 132 22.71 4.65 47.62
C TYR A 132 21.22 4.27 47.86
N THR A 133 21.06 2.97 48.03
CA THR A 133 19.89 2.08 47.97
C THR A 133 18.87 2.11 49.13
N SER A 134 17.66 1.62 48.79
CA SER A 134 16.80 0.67 49.54
C SER A 134 16.03 1.14 50.78
N SER A 135 14.70 1.00 50.75
CA SER A 135 13.96 0.19 51.74
C SER A 135 12.57 -0.23 51.24
N THR A 136 12.13 -1.34 51.81
CA THR A 136 11.09 -2.29 51.41
C THR A 136 9.76 -2.11 52.17
N ALA A 137 8.75 -2.84 51.68
CA ALA A 137 7.57 -3.41 52.37
C ALA A 137 6.40 -2.45 52.68
N ALA A 138 5.13 -2.85 52.72
CA ALA A 138 4.37 -4.03 52.30
C ALA A 138 2.86 -3.70 52.50
N SER A 139 2.00 -4.40 51.74
CA SER A 139 0.60 -4.81 52.02
C SER A 139 -0.34 -3.93 52.87
N GLU A 140 -1.58 -3.75 52.41
CA GLU A 140 -2.72 -4.53 52.92
C GLU A 140 -4.04 -4.26 52.16
N THR A 141 -4.79 -5.35 52.03
CA THR A 141 -6.16 -5.52 51.53
C THR A 141 -7.22 -5.02 52.53
N SER A 142 -8.38 -4.56 52.05
CA SER A 142 -9.67 -4.92 52.69
C SER A 142 -10.88 -4.65 51.78
N GLU A 143 -11.72 -5.68 51.62
CA GLU A 143 -13.11 -5.61 51.16
C GLU A 143 -14.02 -5.16 52.31
N TYR A 144 -15.15 -4.49 52.03
CA TYR A 144 -16.42 -4.69 52.73
C TYR A 144 -17.62 -4.19 51.88
N ALA A 145 -18.72 -4.92 52.01
CA ALA A 145 -19.91 -4.88 51.15
C ALA A 145 -21.05 -3.95 51.63
N SER A 146 -21.93 -3.63 50.67
CA SER A 146 -23.41 -3.49 50.76
C SER A 146 -24.05 -2.33 51.55
N SER A 147 -24.88 -1.51 50.89
CA SER A 147 -26.36 -1.55 51.02
C SER A 147 -27.12 -0.41 50.31
N SER A 148 -28.15 -0.83 49.55
CA SER A 148 -29.50 -0.30 49.30
C SER A 148 -29.88 1.20 49.46
N ALA A 149 -30.61 1.69 48.43
CA ALA A 149 -31.98 2.25 48.46
C ALA A 149 -32.18 3.63 47.80
N ALA A 150 -33.26 3.68 47.01
CA ALA A 150 -33.79 4.75 46.14
C ALA A 150 -34.19 6.07 46.83
N SER A 151 -34.18 7.18 46.07
CA SER A 151 -35.38 7.95 45.64
C SER A 151 -35.12 9.46 45.39
N GLU A 152 -35.61 9.92 44.23
CA GLU A 152 -36.15 11.26 43.87
C GLU A 152 -35.26 12.50 43.56
N THR A 153 -35.25 12.83 42.26
CA THR A 153 -35.50 14.12 41.56
C THR A 153 -34.91 15.46 42.07
N THR A 154 -34.10 16.14 41.24
CA THR A 154 -34.46 17.33 40.41
C THR A 154 -33.25 17.94 39.67
N ASP A 155 -33.46 18.22 38.38
CA ASP A 155 -32.95 19.28 37.48
C ASP A 155 -31.45 19.67 37.32
N TYR A 156 -31.01 19.51 36.07
CA TYR A 156 -30.11 20.31 35.20
C TYR A 156 -28.90 21.04 35.80
N THR A 157 -27.71 20.55 35.43
CA THR A 157 -26.67 21.36 34.77
C THR A 157 -25.63 20.49 34.07
N SER A 158 -25.24 20.93 32.88
CA SER A 158 -24.17 20.44 32.03
C SER A 158 -22.79 20.52 32.69
N SER A 159 -22.03 19.42 32.65
CA SER A 159 -20.57 19.46 32.63
C SER A 159 -20.03 18.16 32.04
N SER A 160 -19.31 18.32 30.93
CA SER A 160 -18.46 17.34 30.24
C SER A 160 -17.67 16.46 31.20
N ALA A 161 -17.82 15.15 31.06
CA ALA A 161 -16.90 14.18 31.62
C ALA A 161 -15.58 14.25 30.84
N ALA A 162 -14.50 14.57 31.53
CA ALA A 162 -13.16 14.29 31.08
C ALA A 162 -12.95 12.78 31.20
N SER A 163 -12.81 12.08 30.08
CA SER A 163 -12.19 10.76 30.04
C SER A 163 -10.68 10.95 30.05
N GLU A 164 -10.02 10.19 30.92
CA GLU A 164 -8.59 10.18 31.13
C GLU A 164 -7.87 9.81 29.82
N ALA A 165 -7.14 10.78 29.27
CA ALA A 165 -6.16 10.53 28.22
C ALA A 165 -4.95 9.84 28.85
N THR A 166 -4.73 8.58 28.51
CA THR A 166 -3.45 7.91 28.74
C THR A 166 -2.38 8.59 27.89
N GLU A 167 -1.43 9.20 28.57
CA GLU A 167 -0.29 9.93 28.03
C GLU A 167 0.63 8.98 27.26
N TYR A 168 0.58 9.01 25.93
CA TYR A 168 1.63 8.45 25.08
C TYR A 168 2.63 9.56 24.76
N THR A 169 3.80 9.49 25.38
CA THR A 169 4.98 10.24 24.94
C THR A 169 5.55 9.58 23.69
N SER A 170 5.25 10.11 22.50
CA SER A 170 5.98 9.78 21.28
C SER A 170 7.19 10.71 21.14
N THR A 171 8.37 10.10 21.06
CA THR A 171 9.60 10.80 20.69
C THR A 171 9.63 10.85 19.17
N ALA A 172 9.50 12.06 18.60
CA ALA A 172 9.62 12.30 17.18
C ALA A 172 11.01 11.89 16.66
N ALA A 173 11.05 11.01 15.67
CA ALA A 173 12.23 10.71 14.86
C ALA A 173 11.82 10.56 13.39
N SER A 174 12.17 11.59 12.61
CA SER A 174 12.42 11.60 11.16
C SER A 174 11.52 10.77 10.23
N GLU A 175 10.37 11.31 9.85
CA GLU A 175 9.69 10.99 8.58
C GLU A 175 9.47 12.26 7.73
N ALA A 176 10.54 13.04 7.58
CA ALA A 176 10.52 14.26 6.78
C ALA A 176 11.80 14.39 5.96
N THR A 177 12.01 13.50 5.00
CA THR A 177 12.78 13.75 3.77
C THR A 177 12.69 12.55 2.85
N GLU A 178 11.64 12.46 2.01
CA GLU A 178 11.78 11.84 0.69
C GLU A 178 10.60 12.18 -0.24
N TYR A 179 10.40 13.46 -0.59
CA TYR A 179 9.72 13.84 -1.85
C TYR A 179 10.14 15.25 -2.30
N THR A 180 11.42 15.63 -2.13
CA THR A 180 11.97 16.85 -2.76
C THR A 180 13.48 16.72 -3.00
N SER A 181 13.91 15.72 -3.78
CA SER A 181 15.24 15.76 -4.43
C SER A 181 15.34 14.81 -5.62
N THR A 182 14.46 14.99 -6.62
CA THR A 182 14.75 14.56 -8.00
C THR A 182 14.20 15.55 -9.02
N ALA A 183 14.31 16.84 -8.70
CA ALA A 183 14.00 17.94 -9.62
C ALA A 183 15.17 18.94 -9.66
N ALA A 184 16.38 18.46 -10.00
CA ALA A 184 17.53 19.32 -10.29
C ALA A 184 18.63 18.65 -11.16
N SER A 185 18.24 17.82 -12.13
CA SER A 185 18.97 17.45 -13.35
C SER A 185 18.04 16.46 -14.04
N GLU A 186 17.32 16.76 -15.10
CA GLU A 186 17.82 17.20 -16.40
C GLU A 186 16.73 18.02 -17.10
N ALA A 187 17.04 19.27 -17.41
CA ALA A 187 16.24 20.08 -18.33
C ALA A 187 17.17 20.55 -19.46
N SER A 188 17.51 19.62 -20.36
CA SER A 188 17.83 19.96 -21.75
C SER A 188 17.89 18.71 -22.62
N GLU A 189 16.75 18.32 -23.19
CA GLU A 189 16.58 18.05 -24.63
C GLU A 189 15.14 17.59 -24.88
N ALA A 190 14.21 18.54 -24.84
CA ALA A 190 12.87 18.34 -25.35
C ALA A 190 12.95 18.30 -26.89
N THR A 191 12.78 17.11 -27.48
CA THR A 191 12.43 16.97 -28.90
C THR A 191 10.91 17.01 -29.05
N GLU A 192 10.50 17.91 -29.93
CA GLU A 192 9.13 18.31 -30.22
C GLU A 192 8.35 17.19 -30.92
N TYR A 193 7.39 16.56 -30.23
CA TYR A 193 6.35 15.76 -30.89
C TYR A 193 5.07 16.58 -31.03
N THR A 194 4.85 17.07 -32.24
CA THR A 194 3.61 17.70 -32.67
C THR A 194 2.60 16.63 -33.08
N SER A 195 1.50 16.51 -32.33
CA SER A 195 0.34 15.70 -32.75
C SER A 195 -0.47 16.48 -33.79
N THR A 196 -0.38 16.06 -35.05
CA THR A 196 -1.30 16.53 -36.09
C THR A 196 -2.43 15.54 -36.23
N ALA A 197 -3.61 15.92 -35.75
CA ALA A 197 -4.86 15.29 -36.13
C ALA A 197 -5.22 15.68 -37.57
N ALA A 198 -5.45 14.70 -38.43
CA ALA A 198 -6.27 14.87 -39.64
C ALA A 198 -6.96 13.55 -40.02
N SER A 199 -8.27 13.69 -40.19
CA SER A 199 -9.30 12.74 -40.61
C SER A 199 -9.06 12.06 -41.96
N GLU A 200 -9.60 10.85 -42.13
CA GLU A 200 -10.53 10.53 -43.22
C GLU A 200 -11.34 9.24 -42.93
N ALA A 201 -12.52 9.16 -43.54
CA ALA A 201 -13.69 8.45 -43.05
C ALA A 201 -14.18 7.29 -43.95
N THR A 202 -14.95 6.39 -43.32
CA THR A 202 -16.09 5.59 -43.83
C THR A 202 -15.91 4.50 -44.90
N ALA A 203 -16.27 3.26 -44.51
CA ALA A 203 -17.38 2.42 -45.02
C ALA A 203 -17.12 0.96 -44.57
N SER A 204 -18.04 0.05 -44.25
CA SER A 204 -19.49 -0.01 -44.06
C SER A 204 -19.73 -1.36 -43.36
N ALA A 205 -20.61 -1.42 -42.36
CA ALA A 205 -21.09 -2.68 -41.78
C ALA A 205 -22.09 -3.37 -42.74
N ALA A 206 -22.07 -4.70 -42.75
CA ALA A 206 -23.18 -5.55 -43.18
C ALA A 206 -23.22 -6.81 -42.31
N THR A 207 -24.44 -7.18 -41.94
CA THR A 207 -24.83 -8.17 -40.93
C THR A 207 -24.82 -9.62 -41.42
N SER A 208 -24.63 -10.50 -40.43
CA SER A 208 -24.95 -11.94 -40.27
C SER A 208 -25.77 -12.68 -41.34
N ASP A 209 -25.36 -13.92 -41.66
CA ASP A 209 -26.15 -15.12 -41.32
C ASP A 209 -25.37 -16.45 -41.47
N ALA A 210 -25.88 -17.49 -40.79
CA ALA A 210 -25.72 -18.95 -41.03
C ALA A 210 -24.58 -19.77 -40.37
N THR A 211 -24.91 -20.35 -39.20
CA THR A 211 -25.08 -21.79 -38.89
C THR A 211 -24.08 -22.87 -39.34
N ASP A 212 -23.59 -23.59 -38.31
CA ASP A 212 -23.63 -25.06 -38.10
C ASP A 212 -22.39 -25.95 -38.34
N ALA A 213 -22.29 -26.90 -37.40
CA ALA A 213 -21.73 -28.25 -37.43
C ALA A 213 -20.24 -28.48 -37.17
N ALA A 214 -20.01 -28.99 -35.96
CA ALA A 214 -18.87 -29.83 -35.56
C ALA A 214 -18.72 -31.09 -36.43
N THR A 215 -17.49 -31.54 -36.66
CA THR A 215 -17.17 -32.97 -36.59
C THR A 215 -15.67 -33.22 -36.38
N THR A 216 -15.39 -34.04 -35.37
CA THR A 216 -14.16 -34.78 -35.11
C THR A 216 -13.88 -35.83 -36.20
N SER A 217 -12.61 -36.04 -36.57
CA SER A 217 -12.10 -37.41 -36.76
C SER A 217 -10.57 -37.46 -36.74
N THR A 218 -10.07 -38.29 -35.84
CA THR A 218 -8.74 -38.88 -35.73
C THR A 218 -8.44 -39.77 -36.94
N ALA A 219 -7.21 -39.74 -37.47
CA ALA A 219 -6.55 -40.92 -38.04
C ALA A 219 -5.04 -40.70 -38.19
N ALA A 220 -4.27 -41.56 -37.52
CA ALA A 220 -2.84 -41.76 -37.74
C ALA A 220 -2.61 -42.87 -38.79
N SER A 221 -1.62 -42.72 -39.67
CA SER A 221 -0.67 -43.81 -40.01
C SER A 221 0.53 -43.32 -40.85
N THR A 222 1.71 -43.38 -40.23
CA THR A 222 2.94 -44.08 -40.64
C THR A 222 3.42 -44.10 -42.12
N ALA A 223 4.57 -43.44 -42.31
CA ALA A 223 5.78 -43.79 -43.09
C ALA A 223 5.73 -43.99 -44.62
N ALA A 224 6.55 -43.23 -45.36
CA ALA A 224 7.84 -43.72 -45.86
C ALA A 224 8.66 -42.63 -46.58
N SER A 225 9.97 -42.80 -46.45
CA SER A 225 11.10 -41.98 -46.92
C SER A 225 11.11 -41.71 -48.43
N THR A 226 11.43 -40.45 -48.81
CA THR A 226 12.16 -40.18 -50.05
C THR A 226 13.15 -39.04 -49.82
N THR A 227 14.43 -39.36 -49.97
CA THR A 227 15.56 -38.43 -49.96
C THR A 227 15.58 -37.58 -51.23
N THR A 228 15.52 -36.26 -51.09
CA THR A 228 16.04 -35.33 -52.11
C THR A 228 16.72 -34.18 -51.39
N ALA A 229 18.04 -34.07 -51.60
CA ALA A 229 18.84 -32.95 -51.14
C ALA A 229 18.55 -31.73 -52.02
N THR A 230 18.09 -30.65 -51.40
CA THR A 230 18.17 -29.30 -51.94
C THR A 230 18.70 -28.40 -50.83
N THR A 231 19.93 -27.95 -51.03
CA THR A 231 20.52 -26.78 -50.39
C THR A 231 19.61 -25.57 -50.66
N ASP A 232 18.99 -25.05 -49.62
CA ASP A 232 18.57 -23.67 -49.59
C ASP A 232 18.93 -23.06 -48.23
N SER A 233 19.71 -21.98 -48.30
CA SER A 233 20.13 -21.18 -47.17
C SER A 233 18.99 -20.23 -46.85
N ALA A 234 18.22 -20.54 -45.82
CA ALA A 234 17.51 -19.55 -45.04
C ALA A 234 17.82 -19.87 -43.58
N GLY A 235 18.78 -19.14 -43.02
CA GLY A 235 18.96 -19.09 -41.58
C GLY A 235 17.70 -18.48 -40.98
N SER A 236 16.76 -19.33 -40.60
CA SER A 236 15.91 -19.03 -39.46
C SER A 236 16.84 -18.96 -38.27
N ASP A 237 17.28 -17.74 -37.94
CA ASP A 237 17.79 -17.44 -36.62
C ASP A 237 16.61 -17.62 -35.66
N VAL A 238 16.35 -18.87 -35.29
CA VAL A 238 15.74 -19.17 -34.01
C VAL A 238 16.79 -18.71 -33.03
N THR A 239 16.68 -17.46 -32.60
CA THR A 239 17.44 -16.94 -31.48
C THR A 239 17.08 -17.87 -30.34
N THR A 240 17.96 -18.84 -30.06
CA THR A 240 17.82 -19.73 -28.92
C THR A 240 17.94 -18.82 -27.72
N THR A 241 16.80 -18.47 -27.16
CA THR A 241 16.74 -17.49 -26.10
C THR A 241 17.45 -18.07 -24.87
N ALA A 242 18.38 -17.33 -24.28
CA ALA A 242 19.16 -17.85 -23.17
C ALA A 242 18.24 -17.97 -21.95
N ALA A 243 18.14 -19.18 -21.41
CA ALA A 243 17.56 -19.43 -20.10
C ALA A 243 18.67 -19.28 -19.05
N CYS A 244 18.38 -18.53 -18.01
CA CYS A 244 19.29 -18.22 -16.91
C CYS A 244 18.71 -18.79 -15.61
N THR A 245 19.58 -19.23 -14.72
CA THR A 245 19.17 -19.72 -13.40
C THR A 245 20.01 -19.00 -12.34
N LEU A 246 19.32 -18.27 -11.45
CA LEU A 246 19.90 -17.65 -10.27
C LEU A 246 19.62 -18.56 -9.08
N SER A 247 20.67 -19.07 -8.44
CA SER A 247 20.55 -19.96 -7.27
C SER A 247 21.78 -19.85 -6.36
N GLY A 248 21.66 -20.33 -5.12
CA GLY A 248 22.76 -20.23 -4.15
C GLY A 248 22.91 -18.79 -3.66
N THR A 249 24.12 -18.22 -3.66
CA THR A 249 24.31 -16.83 -3.21
C THR A 249 24.31 -15.87 -4.40
N TYR A 250 23.43 -14.87 -4.35
CA TYR A 250 23.37 -13.82 -5.37
C TYR A 250 24.67 -13.00 -5.38
N SER A 251 25.14 -12.67 -6.58
CA SER A 251 26.28 -11.77 -6.77
C SER A 251 25.75 -10.44 -7.27
N ASP A 252 26.11 -9.36 -6.58
CA ASP A 252 25.74 -8.01 -7.00
C ASP A 252 26.27 -7.73 -8.43
N GLY A 253 25.46 -7.05 -9.24
CA GLY A 253 25.73 -6.81 -10.66
C GLY A 253 25.67 -8.04 -11.57
N THR A 254 24.92 -9.09 -11.19
CA THR A 254 24.68 -10.24 -12.08
C THR A 254 23.95 -9.78 -13.35
N ASP A 255 24.59 -9.95 -14.51
CA ASP A 255 24.00 -9.59 -15.80
C ASP A 255 22.97 -10.62 -16.27
N VAL A 256 21.72 -10.19 -16.36
CA VAL A 256 20.59 -10.97 -16.88
C VAL A 256 20.02 -10.43 -18.20
N SER A 257 20.70 -9.44 -18.82
CA SER A 257 20.20 -8.72 -20.00
C SER A 257 20.03 -9.57 -21.25
N SER A 258 20.75 -10.68 -21.33
CA SER A 258 20.62 -11.65 -22.44
C SER A 258 19.57 -12.74 -22.19
N CYS A 259 18.97 -12.77 -21.00
CA CYS A 259 18.08 -13.82 -20.56
C CYS A 259 16.63 -13.52 -20.95
N SER A 260 16.03 -14.41 -21.75
CA SER A 260 14.57 -14.37 -22.01
C SER A 260 13.75 -15.09 -20.94
N SER A 261 14.42 -15.94 -20.16
CA SER A 261 13.80 -16.75 -19.13
C SER A 261 14.78 -16.82 -17.98
N ILE A 262 14.34 -16.41 -16.80
CA ILE A 262 15.15 -16.37 -15.58
C ILE A 262 14.42 -17.20 -14.53
N VAL A 263 15.04 -18.27 -14.07
CA VAL A 263 14.55 -19.03 -12.91
C VAL A 263 15.34 -18.59 -11.69
N VAL A 264 14.66 -18.05 -10.69
CA VAL A 264 15.24 -17.71 -9.38
C VAL A 264 14.85 -18.83 -8.42
N SER A 265 15.82 -19.66 -8.01
CA SER A 265 15.57 -20.86 -7.21
C SER A 265 16.52 -20.93 -6.02
N ASP A 266 15.97 -21.00 -4.81
CA ASP A 266 16.75 -21.16 -3.57
C ASP A 266 17.93 -20.18 -3.48
N LEU A 267 17.63 -18.90 -3.70
CA LEU A 267 18.60 -17.82 -3.80
C LEU A 267 18.72 -17.08 -2.45
N THR A 268 19.94 -16.86 -1.97
CA THR A 268 20.25 -15.98 -0.85
C THR A 268 20.84 -14.70 -1.39
N VAL A 269 20.12 -13.59 -1.25
CA VAL A 269 20.60 -12.24 -1.55
C VAL A 269 21.39 -11.72 -0.34
N PRO A 270 22.67 -11.32 -0.50
CA PRO A 270 23.45 -10.78 0.61
C PRO A 270 22.79 -9.54 1.24
N LYS A 271 23.16 -9.24 2.48
CA LYS A 271 22.69 -8.03 3.16
C LYS A 271 23.10 -6.76 2.39
N GLY A 272 22.21 -5.77 2.38
CA GLY A 272 22.46 -4.49 1.70
C GLY A 272 22.54 -4.59 0.17
N VAL A 273 22.15 -5.73 -0.43
CA VAL A 273 22.17 -5.96 -1.88
C VAL A 273 20.74 -6.12 -2.39
N THR A 274 20.44 -5.46 -3.50
CA THR A 274 19.18 -5.61 -4.23
C THR A 274 19.29 -6.76 -5.22
N LEU A 275 18.27 -7.63 -5.28
CA LEU A 275 18.05 -8.49 -6.45
C LEU A 275 17.58 -7.60 -7.60
N ASP A 276 18.54 -7.22 -8.44
CA ASP A 276 18.33 -6.29 -9.54
C ASP A 276 17.82 -7.02 -10.79
N LEU A 277 16.59 -6.69 -11.19
CA LEU A 277 15.86 -7.22 -12.34
C LEU A 277 15.45 -6.07 -13.28
N THR A 278 16.31 -5.06 -13.43
CA THR A 278 16.03 -3.87 -14.27
C THR A 278 16.49 -4.02 -15.73
N ASP A 279 17.63 -4.65 -15.95
CA ASP A 279 18.19 -4.88 -17.29
C ASP A 279 17.72 -6.24 -17.83
N ILE A 280 16.40 -6.42 -17.99
CA ILE A 280 15.82 -7.66 -18.51
C ILE A 280 15.28 -7.43 -19.93
N ALA A 281 15.43 -8.43 -20.80
CA ALA A 281 14.89 -8.38 -22.14
C ALA A 281 13.37 -8.24 -22.14
N ASP A 282 12.82 -7.40 -23.01
CA ASP A 282 11.37 -7.31 -23.21
C ASP A 282 10.76 -8.68 -23.52
N GLY A 283 9.59 -8.96 -22.96
CA GLY A 283 8.92 -10.25 -23.14
C GLY A 283 9.48 -11.37 -22.26
N ALA A 284 10.46 -11.10 -21.39
CA ALA A 284 11.09 -12.16 -20.60
C ALA A 284 10.15 -12.74 -19.53
N THR A 285 10.38 -14.01 -19.21
CA THR A 285 9.71 -14.69 -18.10
C THR A 285 10.65 -14.85 -16.91
N ILE A 286 10.27 -14.35 -15.75
CA ILE A 286 10.92 -14.60 -14.47
C ILE A 286 10.08 -15.62 -13.70
N THR A 287 10.69 -16.68 -13.20
CA THR A 287 10.02 -17.70 -12.40
C THR A 287 10.70 -17.84 -11.04
N PHE A 288 9.97 -17.53 -9.97
CA PHE A 288 10.41 -17.78 -8.60
C PHE A 288 10.05 -19.21 -8.17
N GLU A 289 11.06 -19.96 -7.73
CA GLU A 289 10.95 -21.32 -7.21
C GLU A 289 11.70 -21.44 -5.88
N GLY A 290 11.36 -22.46 -5.08
CA GLY A 290 12.00 -22.67 -3.78
C GLY A 290 11.82 -21.49 -2.82
N THR A 291 12.85 -21.18 -2.05
CA THR A 291 12.83 -20.04 -1.11
C THR A 291 13.99 -19.08 -1.38
N THR A 292 13.66 -17.82 -1.68
CA THR A 292 14.63 -16.73 -1.74
C THR A 292 14.66 -15.99 -0.41
N THR A 293 15.85 -15.72 0.13
CA THR A 293 16.04 -15.02 1.41
C THR A 293 16.94 -13.80 1.24
N PHE A 294 16.77 -12.79 2.08
CA PHE A 294 17.56 -11.55 2.05
C PHE A 294 18.34 -11.37 3.34
N GLY A 295 19.60 -10.92 3.23
CA GLY A 295 20.41 -10.62 4.40
C GLY A 295 19.92 -9.38 5.15
N GLU A 296 19.91 -9.47 6.48
CA GLU A 296 19.44 -8.44 7.39
C GLU A 296 20.43 -7.25 7.49
N GLU A 297 19.94 -6.04 7.24
CA GLU A 297 20.67 -4.78 7.35
C GLU A 297 19.71 -3.61 7.51
N GLU A 298 20.11 -2.54 8.20
CA GLU A 298 19.37 -1.27 8.26
C GLU A 298 19.71 -0.43 7.02
N TRP A 299 18.82 -0.41 6.03
CA TRP A 299 18.96 0.33 4.77
C TRP A 299 17.59 0.49 4.10
N ASP A 300 17.46 1.45 3.19
CA ASP A 300 16.16 1.80 2.56
C ASP A 300 15.68 0.78 1.53
N GLY A 301 16.55 -0.14 1.09
CA GLY A 301 16.24 -1.10 0.04
C GLY A 301 16.23 -0.49 -1.36
N PRO A 302 15.52 -1.12 -2.32
CA PRO A 302 14.60 -2.24 -2.14
C PRO A 302 15.32 -3.61 -2.10
N LEU A 303 14.66 -4.64 -1.55
CA LEU A 303 15.16 -6.01 -1.61
C LEU A 303 15.15 -6.56 -3.04
N ILE A 304 14.10 -6.25 -3.81
CA ILE A 304 13.96 -6.57 -5.23
C ILE A 304 13.61 -5.30 -6.00
N LEU A 305 14.27 -5.06 -7.14
CA LEU A 305 13.93 -3.99 -8.07
C LEU A 305 13.60 -4.58 -9.44
N LEU A 306 12.43 -4.25 -9.97
CA LEU A 306 11.95 -4.72 -11.28
C LEU A 306 11.59 -3.53 -12.18
N THR A 307 12.10 -3.57 -13.41
CA THR A 307 11.76 -2.65 -14.51
C THR A 307 11.70 -3.43 -15.81
N GLY A 308 10.81 -3.06 -16.74
CA GLY A 308 10.78 -3.64 -18.07
C GLY A 308 9.39 -3.71 -18.70
N THR A 309 9.35 -4.18 -19.96
CA THR A 309 8.13 -4.24 -20.76
C THR A 309 7.76 -5.68 -21.13
N ASP A 310 6.47 -5.97 -21.21
CA ASP A 310 5.92 -7.27 -21.62
C ASP A 310 6.42 -8.44 -20.75
N LEU A 311 6.75 -8.19 -19.48
CA LEU A 311 7.30 -9.20 -18.59
C LEU A 311 6.23 -10.17 -18.08
N THR A 312 6.63 -11.42 -17.86
CA THR A 312 5.86 -12.38 -17.06
C THR A 312 6.66 -12.77 -15.83
N VAL A 313 6.23 -12.34 -14.64
CA VAL A 313 6.84 -12.71 -13.37
C VAL A 313 5.89 -13.67 -12.66
N THR A 314 6.30 -14.92 -12.47
CA THR A 314 5.41 -15.98 -11.99
C THR A 314 6.15 -16.95 -11.07
N GLY A 315 5.47 -18.02 -10.65
CA GLY A 315 6.08 -19.15 -9.95
C GLY A 315 5.37 -19.49 -8.65
N THR A 316 5.86 -20.52 -7.97
CA THR A 316 5.32 -20.99 -6.68
C THR A 316 6.29 -20.74 -5.53
N GLY A 317 7.37 -20.01 -5.79
CA GLY A 317 8.39 -19.71 -4.81
C GLY A 317 7.89 -18.86 -3.65
N THR A 318 8.70 -18.80 -2.61
CA THR A 318 8.53 -17.90 -1.46
C THR A 318 9.71 -16.95 -1.40
N LEU A 319 9.43 -15.65 -1.29
CA LEU A 319 10.40 -14.60 -1.06
C LEU A 319 10.29 -14.22 0.43
N ASP A 320 11.23 -14.65 1.26
CA ASP A 320 11.23 -14.41 2.71
C ASP A 320 12.14 -13.23 3.05
N GLY A 321 11.52 -12.12 3.47
CA GLY A 321 12.17 -10.86 3.77
C GLY A 321 12.86 -10.81 5.13
N GLN A 322 12.75 -11.88 5.94
CA GLN A 322 13.36 -11.96 7.27
C GLN A 322 12.88 -10.83 8.21
N GLY A 323 11.61 -10.41 8.08
CA GLY A 323 11.01 -9.28 8.79
C GLY A 323 11.11 -9.33 10.32
N ASP A 324 11.14 -10.51 10.92
CA ASP A 324 11.26 -10.71 12.38
C ASP A 324 12.44 -9.93 12.99
N TRP A 325 13.59 -9.96 12.31
CA TRP A 325 14.78 -9.21 12.73
C TRP A 325 14.51 -7.70 12.81
N TYR A 326 13.73 -7.16 11.87
CA TYR A 326 13.40 -5.74 11.81
C TYR A 326 12.33 -5.34 12.82
N TRP A 327 11.29 -6.16 12.98
CA TRP A 327 10.14 -5.83 13.83
C TRP A 327 10.52 -5.73 15.31
N GLU A 328 11.41 -6.61 15.80
CA GLU A 328 11.91 -6.58 17.19
C GLU A 328 12.65 -5.28 17.55
N GLN A 329 13.14 -4.54 16.55
CA GLN A 329 13.89 -3.29 16.73
C GLN A 329 13.00 -2.04 16.71
N GLY A 330 11.73 -2.19 16.32
CA GLY A 330 10.75 -1.11 16.26
C GLY A 330 10.92 -0.16 15.06
N THR A 331 10.21 0.97 15.10
CA THR A 331 10.11 1.91 13.96
C THR A 331 11.27 2.90 13.87
N SER A 332 12.22 2.90 14.81
CA SER A 332 13.34 3.85 14.84
C SER A 332 14.50 3.49 13.92
N ILE A 333 14.45 2.32 13.26
CA ILE A 333 15.46 1.87 12.32
C ILE A 333 14.97 2.05 10.88
N THR A 334 15.93 2.20 9.96
CA THR A 334 15.64 2.14 8.53
C THR A 334 15.36 0.69 8.13
N ARG A 335 14.29 0.48 7.36
CA ARG A 335 13.84 -0.85 6.94
C ARG A 335 13.64 -0.88 5.43
N PRO A 336 14.12 -1.91 4.72
CA PRO A 336 14.06 -1.92 3.27
C PRO A 336 12.63 -2.17 2.79
N VAL A 337 12.23 -1.43 1.76
CA VAL A 337 11.04 -1.80 0.95
C VAL A 337 11.30 -3.17 0.32
N PHE A 338 10.30 -4.05 0.30
CA PHE A 338 10.51 -5.40 -0.23
C PHE A 338 10.66 -5.40 -1.75
N PHE A 339 9.58 -5.09 -2.46
CA PHE A 339 9.50 -5.24 -3.91
C PHE A 339 9.20 -3.89 -4.53
N ARG A 340 10.16 -3.32 -5.26
CA ARG A 340 9.94 -2.10 -6.03
C ARG A 340 9.72 -2.45 -7.50
N MET A 341 8.53 -2.11 -7.99
CA MET A 341 8.23 -2.08 -9.42
C MET A 341 8.35 -0.63 -9.87
N LYS A 342 9.23 -0.38 -10.85
CA LYS A 342 9.39 0.94 -11.44
C LYS A 342 9.37 0.81 -12.95
N GLU A 343 8.46 1.53 -13.63
CA GLU A 343 8.36 1.50 -15.09
C GLU A 343 8.16 0.05 -15.61
N VAL A 344 7.28 -0.70 -14.95
CA VAL A 344 6.86 -2.03 -15.40
C VAL A 344 5.61 -1.85 -16.27
N ILE A 345 5.73 -2.21 -17.55
CA ILE A 345 4.76 -1.84 -18.59
C ILE A 345 4.23 -3.11 -19.28
N SER A 346 2.93 -3.18 -19.54
CA SER A 346 2.29 -4.29 -20.28
C SER A 346 2.61 -5.68 -19.70
N SER A 347 2.79 -5.78 -18.39
CA SER A 347 3.37 -6.96 -17.73
C SER A 347 2.38 -7.70 -16.84
N THR A 348 2.71 -8.94 -16.47
CA THR A 348 1.93 -9.76 -15.53
C THR A 348 2.84 -10.27 -14.41
N ILE A 349 2.38 -10.12 -13.16
CA ILE A 349 3.05 -10.56 -11.94
C ILE A 349 2.08 -11.47 -11.17
N GLU A 350 2.41 -12.74 -10.96
CA GLU A 350 1.41 -13.68 -10.46
C GLU A 350 1.92 -14.88 -9.62
N ASN A 351 1.03 -15.41 -8.79
CA ASN A 351 1.08 -16.75 -8.16
C ASN A 351 2.17 -17.06 -7.11
N PHE A 352 3.15 -16.18 -6.87
CA PHE A 352 4.19 -16.42 -5.86
C PHE A 352 3.85 -15.84 -4.49
N ASN A 353 4.67 -16.17 -3.50
CA ASN A 353 4.46 -15.81 -2.10
C ASN A 353 5.55 -14.83 -1.64
N ILE A 354 5.15 -13.82 -0.89
CA ILE A 354 6.04 -12.96 -0.11
C ILE A 354 5.76 -13.22 1.36
N LYS A 355 6.82 -13.36 2.15
CA LYS A 355 6.73 -13.66 3.56
C LYS A 355 7.57 -12.70 4.38
N ASN A 356 7.04 -12.31 5.53
CA ASN A 356 7.72 -11.52 6.56
C ASN A 356 8.40 -10.27 5.97
N SER A 357 7.60 -9.34 5.42
CA SER A 357 8.16 -8.11 4.89
C SER A 357 8.75 -7.24 6.02
N PRO A 358 9.98 -6.72 5.88
CA PRO A 358 10.57 -5.80 6.87
C PRO A 358 9.73 -4.53 7.11
N TYR A 359 9.10 -4.06 6.04
CA TYR A 359 8.37 -2.80 5.94
C TYR A 359 7.31 -2.92 4.84
N ARG A 360 7.08 -1.87 4.05
CA ARG A 360 6.15 -1.83 2.90
C ARG A 360 6.53 -2.90 1.87
N THR A 361 5.54 -3.65 1.41
CA THR A 361 5.76 -4.83 0.58
C THR A 361 5.95 -4.44 -0.89
N PHE A 362 4.91 -3.97 -1.58
CA PHE A 362 5.03 -3.48 -2.95
C PHE A 362 5.07 -1.96 -3.00
N SER A 363 6.13 -1.41 -3.59
CA SER A 363 6.22 -0.01 -4.03
C SER A 363 6.11 0.02 -5.55
N ILE A 364 4.97 0.48 -6.08
CA ILE A 364 4.62 0.42 -7.50
C ILE A 364 4.58 1.83 -8.05
N LEU A 365 5.56 2.13 -8.91
CA LEU A 365 5.88 3.47 -9.38
C LEU A 365 5.87 3.50 -10.90
N ASP A 366 5.14 4.43 -11.49
CA ASP A 366 5.20 4.72 -12.93
C ASP A 366 4.92 3.46 -13.81
N CYS A 367 4.10 2.53 -13.32
CA CYS A 367 3.75 1.30 -14.03
C CYS A 367 2.48 1.52 -14.88
N GLU A 368 2.42 0.84 -16.02
CA GLU A 368 1.34 1.00 -17.00
C GLU A 368 0.85 -0.35 -17.54
N ASP A 369 -0.46 -0.50 -17.74
CA ASP A 369 -1.06 -1.70 -18.37
C ASP A 369 -0.60 -3.03 -17.74
N THR A 370 -0.42 -3.03 -16.40
CA THR A 370 0.20 -4.14 -15.68
C THR A 370 -0.78 -4.81 -14.74
N THR A 371 -0.74 -6.14 -14.69
CA THR A 371 -1.59 -6.97 -13.83
C THR A 371 -0.76 -7.66 -12.75
N ILE A 372 -1.20 -7.55 -11.50
CA ILE A 372 -0.69 -8.28 -10.36
C ILE A 372 -1.82 -9.19 -9.87
N SER A 373 -1.58 -10.51 -9.78
CA SER A 373 -2.66 -11.42 -9.37
C SER A 373 -2.24 -12.68 -8.62
N GLY A 374 -3.12 -13.18 -7.75
CA GLY A 374 -2.90 -14.47 -7.09
C GLY A 374 -1.67 -14.51 -6.16
N LEU A 375 -1.15 -13.36 -5.74
CA LEU A 375 -0.03 -13.30 -4.79
C LEU A 375 -0.53 -13.56 -3.37
N THR A 376 0.32 -14.16 -2.54
CA THR A 376 0.10 -14.20 -1.09
C THR A 376 1.19 -13.38 -0.40
N LEU A 377 0.81 -12.32 0.30
CA LEU A 377 1.68 -11.50 1.13
C LEU A 377 1.38 -11.85 2.60
N ASP A 378 2.27 -12.59 3.24
CA ASP A 378 2.06 -13.10 4.58
C ASP A 378 3.11 -12.54 5.55
N SER A 379 2.71 -11.50 6.28
CA SER A 379 3.45 -10.97 7.42
C SER A 379 2.69 -11.20 8.73
N SER A 380 1.83 -12.23 8.81
CA SER A 380 1.05 -12.51 10.04
C SER A 380 1.94 -12.88 11.24
N ALA A 381 3.17 -13.33 10.99
CA ALA A 381 4.16 -13.54 12.06
C ALA A 381 4.52 -12.25 12.80
N GLY A 382 4.26 -11.09 12.17
CA GLY A 382 4.49 -9.76 12.72
C GLY A 382 3.27 -9.18 13.43
N ASP A 383 2.18 -9.92 13.61
CA ASP A 383 1.02 -9.43 14.36
C ASP A 383 1.47 -8.90 15.75
N ASP A 384 0.86 -7.81 16.20
CA ASP A 384 1.19 -7.04 17.41
C ASP A 384 2.56 -6.30 17.42
N VAL A 385 3.53 -6.69 16.59
CA VAL A 385 4.91 -6.18 16.67
C VAL A 385 5.29 -5.35 15.45
N ALA A 386 5.03 -5.86 14.25
CA ALA A 386 5.34 -5.21 13.00
C ALA A 386 4.50 -3.95 12.79
N LYS A 387 5.07 -3.00 12.06
CA LYS A 387 4.43 -1.71 11.71
C LYS A 387 4.73 -1.39 10.26
N ASN A 388 3.76 -0.79 9.56
CA ASN A 388 3.92 -0.31 8.18
C ASN A 388 4.32 -1.42 7.21
N THR A 389 3.65 -2.56 7.31
CA THR A 389 3.81 -3.71 6.41
C THR A 389 2.81 -3.64 5.27
N ASP A 390 2.66 -2.46 4.67
CA ASP A 390 1.70 -2.16 3.61
C ASP A 390 1.77 -3.22 2.48
N GLY A 391 0.61 -3.58 1.93
CA GLY A 391 0.49 -4.54 0.85
C GLY A 391 0.97 -3.94 -0.47
N PHE A 392 0.21 -2.96 -0.98
CA PHE A 392 0.47 -2.30 -2.26
C PHE A 392 0.44 -0.77 -2.14
N ASP A 393 1.59 -0.13 -2.28
CA ASP A 393 1.74 1.32 -2.37
C ASP A 393 1.77 1.77 -3.82
N LEU A 394 0.87 2.66 -4.22
CA LEU A 394 0.75 3.12 -5.61
C LEU A 394 1.07 4.61 -5.76
N SER A 395 1.98 4.91 -6.69
CA SER A 395 2.25 6.28 -7.14
C SER A 395 2.42 6.35 -8.66
N ARG A 396 1.69 7.28 -9.29
CA ARG A 396 1.75 7.62 -10.73
C ARG A 396 1.56 6.44 -11.70
N ASN A 397 0.75 5.45 -11.33
CA ASN A 397 0.45 4.32 -12.22
C ASN A 397 -0.74 4.63 -13.15
N VAL A 398 -0.88 3.86 -14.23
CA VAL A 398 -1.99 3.97 -15.17
C VAL A 398 -2.47 2.58 -15.59
N ARG A 399 -3.78 2.31 -15.46
CA ARG A 399 -4.39 1.02 -15.87
C ARG A 399 -3.75 -0.19 -15.17
N LEU A 400 -3.50 -0.07 -13.87
CA LEU A 400 -3.01 -1.15 -13.01
C LEU A 400 -4.18 -2.03 -12.55
N THR A 401 -4.01 -3.35 -12.61
CA THR A 401 -4.97 -4.31 -12.04
C THR A 401 -4.31 -5.12 -10.93
N ILE A 402 -4.89 -5.16 -9.74
CA ILE A 402 -4.45 -5.99 -8.62
C ILE A 402 -5.64 -6.88 -8.21
N SER A 403 -5.49 -8.19 -8.36
CA SER A 403 -6.63 -9.10 -8.20
C SER A 403 -6.31 -10.44 -7.57
N ASP A 404 -7.29 -11.00 -6.86
CA ASP A 404 -7.19 -12.34 -6.26
C ASP A 404 -5.95 -12.54 -5.35
N CYS A 405 -5.39 -11.46 -4.81
CA CYS A 405 -4.28 -11.50 -3.85
C CYS A 405 -4.80 -11.73 -2.44
N THR A 406 -3.97 -12.33 -1.59
CA THR A 406 -4.22 -12.48 -0.15
C THR A 406 -3.14 -11.73 0.62
N VAL A 407 -3.54 -10.82 1.52
CA VAL A 407 -2.65 -9.96 2.30
C VAL A 407 -2.95 -10.14 3.79
N TYR A 408 -1.95 -10.60 4.54
CA TYR A 408 -1.93 -10.61 6.00
C TYR A 408 -0.84 -9.64 6.46
N ASN A 409 -1.23 -8.52 7.07
CA ASN A 409 -0.30 -7.46 7.44
C ASN A 409 -0.81 -6.61 8.62
N GLN A 410 -0.10 -5.52 8.92
CA GLN A 410 -0.34 -4.64 10.05
C GLN A 410 -0.51 -3.17 9.61
N ASP A 411 -0.73 -2.93 8.31
CA ASP A 411 -0.99 -1.61 7.75
C ASP A 411 -1.89 -1.70 6.51
N ASP A 412 -1.91 -0.69 5.64
CA ASP A 412 -2.78 -0.64 4.47
C ASP A 412 -2.63 -1.86 3.57
N CYS A 413 -3.75 -2.49 3.17
CA CYS A 413 -3.75 -3.53 2.14
C CYS A 413 -3.47 -2.90 0.77
N LEU A 414 -4.05 -1.73 0.54
CA LEU A 414 -3.79 -0.82 -0.57
C LEU A 414 -3.58 0.58 0.00
N ALA A 415 -2.49 1.25 -0.38
CA ALA A 415 -2.26 2.66 -0.09
C ALA A 415 -2.00 3.40 -1.42
N MET A 416 -3.02 4.07 -1.95
CA MET A 416 -2.96 4.73 -3.26
C MET A 416 -2.74 6.23 -3.12
N GLN A 417 -1.50 6.71 -3.26
CA GLN A 417 -1.22 8.14 -3.23
C GLN A 417 -1.50 8.82 -4.58
N SER A 418 -1.24 8.13 -5.68
CA SER A 418 -1.61 8.55 -7.04
C SER A 418 -1.66 7.36 -7.98
N SER A 419 -2.67 7.31 -8.85
CA SER A 419 -2.76 6.39 -9.98
C SER A 419 -4.09 6.61 -10.71
N ASN A 420 -4.15 6.26 -12.00
CA ASN A 420 -5.32 6.42 -12.85
C ASN A 420 -5.84 5.07 -13.36
N ASP A 421 -7.16 4.92 -13.49
CA ASP A 421 -7.82 3.72 -14.03
C ASP A 421 -7.39 2.42 -13.33
N THR A 422 -7.33 2.42 -12.01
CA THR A 422 -6.84 1.27 -11.22
C THR A 422 -7.96 0.33 -10.82
N THR A 423 -7.74 -0.98 -10.93
CA THR A 423 -8.67 -2.00 -10.43
C THR A 423 -8.05 -2.77 -9.27
N PHE A 424 -8.77 -2.87 -8.15
CA PHE A 424 -8.41 -3.67 -6.97
C PHE A 424 -9.57 -4.60 -6.61
N SER A 425 -9.52 -5.87 -7.05
CA SER A 425 -10.69 -6.75 -6.98
C SER A 425 -10.44 -8.19 -6.56
N GLY A 426 -11.38 -8.77 -5.81
CA GLY A 426 -11.31 -10.19 -5.41
C GLY A 426 -10.22 -10.48 -4.36
N ASN A 427 -9.61 -9.45 -3.77
CA ASN A 427 -8.54 -9.61 -2.81
C ASN A 427 -9.08 -9.94 -1.41
N THR A 428 -8.25 -10.59 -0.60
CA THR A 428 -8.48 -10.76 0.84
C THR A 428 -7.44 -9.95 1.60
N CYS A 429 -7.91 -8.99 2.40
CA CYS A 429 -7.11 -8.14 3.27
C CYS A 429 -7.42 -8.49 4.72
N SER A 430 -6.40 -8.83 5.51
CA SER A 430 -6.58 -9.28 6.89
C SER A 430 -5.53 -8.69 7.84
N GLY A 431 -5.96 -8.24 9.03
CA GLY A 431 -5.08 -7.74 10.09
C GLY A 431 -4.73 -6.24 10.00
N GLY A 432 -4.77 -5.68 8.79
CA GLY A 432 -4.22 -4.36 8.49
C GLY A 432 -5.18 -3.16 8.66
N HIS A 433 -4.93 -2.12 7.86
CA HIS A 433 -5.64 -0.84 7.91
C HIS A 433 -6.65 -0.62 6.76
N GLY A 434 -6.97 -1.69 6.02
CA GLY A 434 -8.01 -1.66 4.99
C GLY A 434 -7.51 -1.23 3.61
N ILE A 435 -8.45 -0.73 2.79
CA ILE A 435 -8.20 -0.30 1.41
C ILE A 435 -8.25 1.22 1.37
N SER A 436 -7.08 1.84 1.21
CA SER A 436 -6.89 3.28 1.38
C SER A 436 -6.53 4.01 0.09
N ILE A 437 -7.22 5.12 -0.16
CA ILE A 437 -6.67 6.25 -0.93
C ILE A 437 -5.93 7.17 0.03
N GLY A 438 -4.69 7.49 -0.30
CA GLY A 438 -3.85 8.44 0.40
C GLY A 438 -2.78 7.81 1.32
N SER A 439 -2.12 8.59 2.18
CA SER A 439 -2.37 10.02 2.40
C SER A 439 -2.02 10.84 1.15
N LEU A 440 -2.99 11.59 0.61
CA LEU A 440 -2.83 12.35 -0.63
C LEU A 440 -2.77 13.85 -0.35
N GLY A 441 -1.84 14.55 -0.98
CA GLY A 441 -1.74 16.01 -0.96
C GLY A 441 -0.33 16.50 -1.25
N GLY A 442 -0.24 17.57 -2.04
CA GLY A 442 1.01 18.28 -2.37
C GLY A 442 0.84 19.81 -2.34
N ASP A 443 1.96 20.53 -2.41
CA ASP A 443 1.98 22.01 -2.43
C ASP A 443 1.25 22.60 -3.66
N SER A 444 1.13 21.79 -4.72
CA SER A 444 0.38 22.05 -5.93
C SER A 444 -0.09 20.72 -6.52
N VAL A 445 -1.16 20.73 -7.31
CA VAL A 445 -1.63 19.51 -7.98
C VAL A 445 -0.64 19.10 -9.07
N THR A 446 0.03 17.96 -8.89
CA THR A 446 0.83 17.27 -9.91
C THR A 446 0.28 15.87 -10.17
N GLU A 447 0.87 15.13 -11.09
CA GLU A 447 0.54 13.71 -11.30
C GLU A 447 0.70 12.84 -10.04
N SER A 448 1.54 13.26 -9.08
CA SER A 448 1.71 12.53 -7.80
C SER A 448 0.58 12.79 -6.80
N ASP A 449 -0.32 13.73 -7.11
CA ASP A 449 -1.40 14.21 -6.23
C ASP A 449 -2.79 13.95 -6.83
N ILE A 450 -2.88 13.03 -7.79
CA ILE A 450 -4.11 12.69 -8.51
C ILE A 450 -4.41 11.21 -8.40
N VAL A 451 -5.62 10.91 -7.95
CA VAL A 451 -6.30 9.62 -8.10
C VAL A 451 -7.54 9.85 -8.95
N ASP A 452 -7.61 9.18 -10.10
CA ASP A 452 -8.75 9.23 -11.02
C ASP A 452 -9.16 7.82 -11.44
N GLY A 453 -10.37 7.40 -11.09
CA GLY A 453 -10.91 6.11 -11.54
C GLY A 453 -10.34 4.88 -10.81
N LEU A 454 -10.42 4.85 -9.49
CA LEU A 454 -10.18 3.62 -8.72
C LEU A 454 -11.44 2.76 -8.68
N THR A 455 -11.36 1.50 -9.08
CA THR A 455 -12.42 0.49 -8.94
C THR A 455 -12.02 -0.58 -7.92
N VAL A 456 -12.69 -0.60 -6.78
CA VAL A 456 -12.50 -1.59 -5.70
C VAL A 456 -13.71 -2.50 -5.63
N SER A 457 -13.56 -3.78 -5.96
CA SER A 457 -14.74 -4.68 -5.98
C SER A 457 -14.54 -6.09 -5.45
N ASN A 458 -15.59 -6.66 -4.84
CA ASN A 458 -15.62 -8.06 -4.41
C ASN A 458 -14.47 -8.46 -3.45
N ASN A 459 -13.92 -7.50 -2.70
CA ASN A 459 -12.86 -7.78 -1.73
C ASN A 459 -13.44 -8.25 -0.39
N LYS A 460 -12.61 -8.97 0.37
CA LYS A 460 -12.85 -9.31 1.77
C LYS A 460 -11.90 -8.53 2.65
N ILE A 461 -12.43 -7.81 3.63
CA ILE A 461 -11.65 -7.05 4.60
C ILE A 461 -11.98 -7.59 5.98
N ILE A 462 -10.98 -8.14 6.65
CA ILE A 462 -11.15 -9.00 7.82
C ILE A 462 -10.23 -8.54 8.94
N ASP A 463 -10.70 -8.51 10.18
CA ASP A 463 -9.88 -8.23 11.36
C ASP A 463 -8.99 -6.99 11.16
N SER A 464 -9.57 -5.92 10.61
CA SER A 464 -8.84 -4.73 10.14
C SER A 464 -9.35 -3.47 10.82
N VAL A 465 -8.48 -2.48 10.96
CA VAL A 465 -8.85 -1.18 11.56
C VAL A 465 -9.86 -0.44 10.68
N ASN A 466 -9.72 -0.51 9.35
CA ASN A 466 -10.67 0.13 8.44
C ASN A 466 -11.10 -0.83 7.34
N GLY A 467 -12.30 -0.59 6.81
CA GLY A 467 -12.78 -1.15 5.56
C GLY A 467 -12.26 -0.31 4.40
N ILE A 468 -13.08 0.63 3.98
CA ILE A 468 -12.79 1.60 2.92
C ILE A 468 -12.27 2.88 3.55
N ARG A 469 -11.14 3.41 3.06
CA ARG A 469 -10.54 4.63 3.61
C ARG A 469 -10.09 5.63 2.55
N ILE A 470 -10.33 6.91 2.80
CA ILE A 470 -9.75 8.03 2.06
C ILE A 470 -9.16 9.00 3.08
N LYS A 471 -7.85 9.28 2.98
CA LYS A 471 -7.13 10.21 3.86
C LYS A 471 -6.42 11.28 3.05
N THR A 472 -6.79 12.55 3.22
CA THR A 472 -6.14 13.68 2.52
C THR A 472 -5.46 14.63 3.51
N ILE A 473 -4.32 15.17 3.09
CA ILE A 473 -3.41 15.90 3.98
C ILE A 473 -3.92 17.33 4.17
N ILE A 474 -3.90 17.81 5.41
CA ILE A 474 -4.27 19.19 5.78
C ILE A 474 -3.53 20.23 4.93
N ASP A 475 -4.25 21.30 4.58
CA ASP A 475 -3.76 22.48 3.84
C ASP A 475 -3.20 22.25 2.43
N LEU A 476 -3.02 21.00 2.01
CA LEU A 476 -2.44 20.60 0.71
C LEU A 476 -3.51 20.39 -0.37
N TYR A 477 -3.06 20.40 -1.63
CA TYR A 477 -3.89 20.29 -2.83
C TYR A 477 -3.75 18.91 -3.48
N GLY A 478 -4.77 18.51 -4.24
CA GLY A 478 -4.79 17.27 -4.99
C GLY A 478 -6.18 16.97 -5.52
N THR A 479 -6.35 15.80 -6.11
CA THR A 479 -7.63 15.32 -6.62
C THR A 479 -7.80 13.83 -6.32
N VAL A 480 -8.95 13.48 -5.75
CA VAL A 480 -9.49 12.13 -5.69
C VAL A 480 -10.83 12.18 -6.40
N THR A 481 -10.96 11.49 -7.53
CA THR A 481 -12.21 11.48 -8.29
C THR A 481 -12.54 10.13 -8.89
N GLY A 482 -13.83 9.84 -9.02
CA GLY A 482 -14.31 8.64 -9.71
C GLY A 482 -13.96 7.32 -9.01
N ALA A 483 -13.71 7.35 -7.70
CA ALA A 483 -13.47 6.12 -6.94
C ALA A 483 -14.79 5.37 -6.68
N SER A 484 -14.81 4.08 -6.98
CA SER A 484 -15.97 3.20 -6.83
C SER A 484 -15.62 1.97 -5.99
N TYR A 485 -16.36 1.76 -4.90
CA TYR A 485 -16.26 0.61 -4.02
C TYR A 485 -17.55 -0.21 -4.13
N THR A 486 -17.49 -1.40 -4.71
CA THR A 486 -18.67 -2.21 -5.04
C THR A 486 -18.59 -3.64 -4.50
N ASP A 487 -19.64 -4.11 -3.84
CA ASP A 487 -19.78 -5.50 -3.38
C ASP A 487 -18.62 -6.00 -2.49
N ASN A 488 -18.04 -5.11 -1.68
CA ASN A 488 -17.00 -5.47 -0.70
C ASN A 488 -17.63 -6.01 0.58
N THR A 489 -16.93 -6.91 1.26
CA THR A 489 -17.42 -7.59 2.47
C THR A 489 -16.49 -7.36 3.65
N LEU A 490 -17.07 -7.05 4.81
CA LEU A 490 -16.37 -6.76 6.05
C LEU A 490 -16.62 -7.86 7.09
N SER A 491 -15.59 -8.19 7.88
CA SER A 491 -15.72 -9.08 9.03
C SER A 491 -14.83 -8.59 10.15
N ASN A 492 -15.41 -8.29 11.31
CA ASN A 492 -14.67 -7.79 12.48
C ASN A 492 -13.76 -6.59 12.13
N VAL A 493 -14.34 -5.55 11.55
CA VAL A 493 -13.64 -4.32 11.18
C VAL A 493 -13.96 -3.22 12.19
N GLU A 494 -13.02 -2.34 12.55
CA GLU A 494 -13.34 -1.24 13.47
C GLU A 494 -14.19 -0.17 12.74
N ASN A 495 -13.67 0.43 11.66
CA ASN A 495 -14.38 1.47 10.91
C ASN A 495 -14.72 1.03 9.48
N ALA A 496 -16.00 0.90 9.11
CA ALA A 496 -16.37 0.42 7.78
C ALA A 496 -16.03 1.39 6.65
N ILE A 497 -16.38 2.67 6.83
CA ILE A 497 -16.16 3.75 5.86
C ILE A 497 -15.49 4.92 6.56
N VAL A 498 -14.24 5.21 6.20
CA VAL A 498 -13.45 6.31 6.73
C VAL A 498 -13.15 7.32 5.62
N ILE A 499 -13.59 8.56 5.74
CA ILE A 499 -13.23 9.62 4.79
C ILE A 499 -12.84 10.87 5.57
N HIS A 500 -11.54 11.15 5.60
CA HIS A 500 -10.95 12.19 6.41
C HIS A 500 -10.11 13.15 5.56
N SER A 501 -10.33 14.44 5.74
CA SER A 501 -9.58 15.50 5.06
C SER A 501 -8.80 16.39 6.05
N ASP A 502 -8.37 15.79 7.15
CA ASP A 502 -7.69 16.40 8.29
C ASP A 502 -6.41 15.63 8.68
N TYR A 503 -5.90 14.78 7.79
CA TYR A 503 -4.72 13.94 8.06
C TYR A 503 -3.44 14.79 8.14
N SER A 504 -2.64 14.55 9.17
CA SER A 504 -1.34 15.20 9.40
C SER A 504 -0.22 14.17 9.32
N LYS A 505 0.67 14.32 8.33
CA LYS A 505 1.88 13.49 8.22
C LYS A 505 2.81 13.64 9.41
N SER A 506 2.92 14.86 9.97
CA SER A 506 3.80 15.11 11.12
C SER A 506 3.29 14.49 12.41
N GLU A 507 1.96 14.35 12.56
CA GLU A 507 1.35 13.70 13.73
C GLU A 507 1.13 12.20 13.51
N GLY A 508 1.14 11.74 12.25
CA GLY A 508 0.82 10.36 11.89
C GLY A 508 -0.66 10.02 12.13
N GLY A 509 -1.56 11.00 12.01
CA GLY A 509 -2.97 10.82 12.38
C GLY A 509 -3.89 11.99 12.00
N TYR A 510 -5.11 11.94 12.50
CA TYR A 510 -6.17 12.92 12.25
C TYR A 510 -6.13 14.06 13.28
N THR A 511 -6.24 15.30 12.81
CA THR A 511 -6.11 16.50 13.66
C THR A 511 -7.43 16.94 14.28
N GLY A 512 -8.57 16.51 13.72
CA GLY A 512 -9.90 17.02 14.02
C GLY A 512 -10.24 18.31 13.26
N ASP A 513 -9.31 18.89 12.51
CA ASP A 513 -9.49 20.13 11.75
C ASP A 513 -9.37 19.86 10.24
N ALA A 514 -10.51 19.66 9.57
CA ALA A 514 -10.57 19.35 8.15
C ALA A 514 -10.23 20.56 7.26
N THR A 515 -8.94 20.81 7.04
CA THR A 515 -8.44 21.94 6.23
C THR A 515 -7.81 21.54 4.90
N SER A 516 -7.79 20.24 4.56
CA SER A 516 -7.29 19.78 3.26
C SER A 516 -8.00 20.50 2.10
N LYS A 517 -7.24 20.77 1.04
CA LYS A 517 -7.73 21.39 -0.20
C LYS A 517 -7.76 20.40 -1.36
N VAL A 518 -7.59 19.10 -1.07
CA VAL A 518 -7.74 18.02 -2.03
C VAL A 518 -9.22 17.89 -2.38
N GLN A 519 -9.54 17.96 -3.68
CA GLN A 519 -10.90 17.72 -4.13
C GLN A 519 -11.24 16.23 -3.99
N ILE A 520 -12.35 15.88 -3.35
CA ILE A 520 -12.83 14.50 -3.21
C ILE A 520 -14.21 14.41 -3.87
N THR A 521 -14.23 14.01 -5.13
CA THR A 521 -15.42 14.07 -5.97
C THR A 521 -15.85 12.71 -6.52
N ASP A 522 -17.13 12.56 -6.84
CA ASP A 522 -17.65 11.41 -7.57
C ASP A 522 -17.29 10.05 -6.93
N ILE A 523 -17.48 9.96 -5.60
CA ILE A 523 -17.22 8.74 -4.82
C ILE A 523 -18.47 7.87 -4.78
N THR A 524 -18.35 6.60 -5.18
CA THR A 524 -19.44 5.63 -5.09
C THR A 524 -19.10 4.52 -4.10
N ILE A 525 -19.98 4.26 -3.15
CA ILE A 525 -19.92 3.07 -2.28
C ILE A 525 -21.25 2.33 -2.42
N SER A 526 -21.20 1.08 -2.87
CA SER A 526 -22.40 0.28 -3.13
C SER A 526 -22.22 -1.18 -2.71
N GLY A 527 -23.25 -1.78 -2.12
CA GLY A 527 -23.25 -3.20 -1.78
C GLY A 527 -22.26 -3.58 -0.67
N LEU A 528 -21.80 -2.61 0.15
CA LEU A 528 -20.93 -2.89 1.29
C LEU A 528 -21.74 -3.66 2.35
N SER A 529 -21.23 -4.80 2.79
CA SER A 529 -21.94 -5.67 3.72
C SER A 529 -21.00 -6.28 4.77
N GLY A 530 -21.54 -6.70 5.92
CA GLY A 530 -20.77 -7.41 6.94
C GLY A 530 -20.90 -6.82 8.34
N THR A 531 -19.81 -6.82 9.10
CA THR A 531 -19.77 -6.31 10.48
C THR A 531 -18.65 -5.31 10.66
N ALA A 532 -18.95 -4.18 11.30
CA ALA A 532 -17.96 -3.26 11.82
C ALA A 532 -18.38 -2.72 13.19
N ASP A 533 -17.47 -2.08 13.92
CA ASP A 533 -17.84 -1.35 15.14
C ASP A 533 -18.59 -0.07 14.76
N ASP A 534 -17.99 0.80 13.94
CA ASP A 534 -18.61 2.01 13.39
C ASP A 534 -18.79 1.90 11.87
N ILE A 535 -19.97 2.28 11.37
CA ILE A 535 -20.27 2.29 9.93
C ILE A 535 -19.61 3.49 9.25
N TYR A 536 -19.72 4.68 9.84
CA TYR A 536 -19.20 5.92 9.29
C TYR A 536 -18.22 6.60 10.24
N ASP A 537 -17.05 6.96 9.73
CA ASP A 537 -16.13 7.89 10.36
C ASP A 537 -15.69 8.92 9.31
N ILE A 538 -16.47 9.99 9.18
CA ILE A 538 -16.32 11.00 8.13
C ILE A 538 -16.11 12.37 8.73
N LEU A 539 -14.97 12.99 8.44
CA LEU A 539 -14.65 14.37 8.77
C LEU A 539 -13.94 15.04 7.59
N VAL A 540 -14.68 15.84 6.83
CA VAL A 540 -14.17 16.46 5.61
C VAL A 540 -14.43 17.95 5.54
N ASN A 541 -13.58 18.63 4.76
CA ASN A 541 -13.78 20.01 4.37
C ASN A 541 -14.93 20.09 3.37
N SER A 542 -16.05 20.68 3.77
CA SER A 542 -17.25 20.76 2.93
C SER A 542 -17.07 21.52 1.62
N ASP A 543 -16.02 22.34 1.50
CA ASP A 543 -15.76 23.14 0.31
C ASP A 543 -15.10 22.34 -0.83
N VAL A 544 -14.62 21.12 -0.56
CA VAL A 544 -13.84 20.32 -1.52
C VAL A 544 -14.47 18.96 -1.85
N VAL A 545 -15.66 18.68 -1.33
CA VAL A 545 -16.35 17.39 -1.52
C VAL A 545 -17.64 17.57 -2.32
N SER A 546 -17.92 16.65 -3.26
CA SER A 546 -19.19 16.63 -4.00
C SER A 546 -19.41 15.30 -4.74
N GLY A 547 -20.65 15.02 -5.17
CA GLY A 547 -20.94 13.90 -6.07
C GLY A 547 -20.84 12.51 -5.43
N TRP A 548 -20.99 12.38 -4.11
CA TRP A 548 -20.92 11.08 -3.45
C TRP A 548 -22.25 10.33 -3.55
N THR A 549 -22.19 9.00 -3.69
CA THR A 549 -23.37 8.12 -3.73
C THR A 549 -23.11 6.88 -2.89
N PHE A 550 -23.82 6.77 -1.76
CA PHE A 550 -23.81 5.56 -0.92
C PHE A 550 -25.13 4.80 -1.09
N SER A 551 -25.05 3.49 -1.31
CA SER A 551 -26.22 2.65 -1.55
C SER A 551 -26.00 1.22 -1.07
N ASP A 552 -27.07 0.53 -0.70
CA ASP A 552 -27.03 -0.89 -0.31
C ASP A 552 -25.99 -1.20 0.78
N ILE A 553 -25.79 -0.28 1.71
CA ILE A 553 -24.92 -0.44 2.88
C ILE A 553 -25.66 -1.32 3.90
N THR A 554 -25.19 -2.56 4.05
CA THR A 554 -25.77 -3.60 4.91
C THR A 554 -24.73 -4.08 5.93
N VAL A 555 -24.07 -3.12 6.56
CA VAL A 555 -23.10 -3.33 7.64
C VAL A 555 -23.83 -3.31 8.98
N THR A 556 -23.55 -4.30 9.83
CA THR A 556 -23.98 -4.29 11.23
C THR A 556 -22.90 -3.62 12.07
N GLY A 557 -23.24 -2.50 12.71
CA GLY A 557 -22.37 -1.70 13.56
C GLY A 557 -23.15 -0.50 14.12
N ASP A 558 -22.52 0.29 14.97
CA ASP A 558 -23.00 1.61 15.34
C ASP A 558 -22.90 2.55 14.15
N THR A 559 -23.76 3.56 14.07
CA THR A 559 -23.77 4.49 12.92
C THR A 559 -22.45 5.25 12.79
N GLY A 560 -21.77 5.56 13.91
CA GLY A 560 -20.58 6.42 13.91
C GLY A 560 -20.92 7.90 13.69
N SER A 561 -20.08 8.62 12.94
CA SER A 561 -20.20 10.07 12.75
C SER A 561 -19.87 10.55 11.34
N CYS A 562 -20.55 11.61 10.92
CA CYS A 562 -20.32 12.31 9.66
C CYS A 562 -20.32 13.83 9.90
N SER A 563 -19.34 14.52 9.32
CA SER A 563 -19.25 15.97 9.28
C SER A 563 -18.60 16.47 7.99
N GLY A 564 -19.31 17.35 7.29
CA GLY A 564 -18.84 18.06 6.09
C GLY A 564 -19.09 17.32 4.77
N GLU A 565 -19.66 16.13 4.83
CA GLU A 565 -20.07 15.32 3.69
C GLU A 565 -21.06 16.06 2.76
N PRO A 566 -21.17 15.66 1.48
CA PRO A 566 -22.20 16.19 0.59
C PRO A 566 -23.62 15.92 1.12
N SER A 567 -24.53 16.89 0.94
CA SER A 567 -25.90 16.86 1.50
C SER A 567 -26.79 15.69 1.09
N ASP A 568 -26.41 14.97 0.02
CA ASP A 568 -27.16 13.83 -0.51
C ASP A 568 -26.66 12.49 0.06
N VAL A 569 -25.63 12.51 0.92
CA VAL A 569 -25.13 11.36 1.67
C VAL A 569 -25.92 11.26 2.97
N ASP A 570 -26.55 10.11 3.21
CA ASP A 570 -27.25 9.79 4.45
C ASP A 570 -26.36 8.88 5.30
N CYS A 571 -25.92 9.42 6.43
CA CYS A 571 -25.38 8.68 7.57
C CYS A 571 -26.50 8.61 8.64
#